data_AF-A0A8D0FYC0-F1
#
_entry.id   AF-A0A8D0FYC0-F1
#
_cell.length_a   1.000
_cell.length_b   1.000
_cell.length_c   1.000
_cell.angle_alpha   90.00
_cell.angle_beta   90.00
_cell.angle_gamma   90.00
#
_symmetry.space_group_name_H-M   'P 1'
#
loop_
_entity.id
_entity.type
_entity.pdbx_description
1 polymer ?
#
loop_
_entity_poly.entity_id
_entity_poly.type
_entity_poly.pdbx_seq_one_letter_code
_entity_poly.pdbx_strand_id
1 'polypeptide(L)'
;THTLLGLLTLILSDKTICATLHSDKNVQDRGLVVVDPKAKDIILEHRSYCSKKMKERHISGDVLGYITPWNSHGYDIAKIFGSKFTLISPVWLQVKRRGKERFQFTGLHDADKAIILTMLVPTNKLLLVQ
;
A
#
# COMPACT_ATOMS: atom_id res chain seq x y z
N THR A 1 -17.32 -47.51 -7.99
CA THR A 1 -16.50 -46.51 -8.74
C THR A 1 -16.90 -45.06 -8.46
N HIS A 2 -18.13 -44.76 -8.03
CA HIS A 2 -18.58 -43.39 -7.77
C HIS A 2 -18.15 -42.76 -6.41
N THR A 3 -17.76 -43.56 -5.42
CA THR A 3 -17.39 -43.07 -4.08
C THR A 3 -15.94 -42.58 -3.98
N LEU A 4 -15.02 -43.20 -4.73
CA LEU A 4 -13.61 -42.78 -4.74
C LEU A 4 -13.41 -41.42 -5.43
N LEU A 5 -14.19 -41.14 -6.49
CA LEU A 5 -14.13 -39.87 -7.21
C LEU A 5 -14.61 -38.70 -6.32
N GLY A 6 -15.65 -38.93 -5.51
CA GLY A 6 -16.16 -37.94 -4.55
C GLY A 6 -15.17 -37.60 -3.44
N LEU A 7 -14.46 -38.61 -2.90
CA LEU A 7 -13.45 -38.40 -1.87
C LEU A 7 -12.22 -37.64 -2.41
N LEU A 8 -11.80 -37.93 -3.65
CA LEU A 8 -10.69 -37.25 -4.31
C LEU A 8 -11.01 -35.77 -4.59
N THR A 9 -12.27 -35.45 -4.92
CA THR A 9 -12.72 -34.07 -5.16
C THR A 9 -12.73 -33.26 -3.85
N LEU A 10 -13.05 -33.89 -2.71
CA LEU A 10 -13.00 -33.25 -1.40
C LEU A 10 -11.54 -32.97 -0.96
N ILE A 11 -10.63 -33.92 -1.20
CA ILE A 11 -9.20 -33.80 -0.88
C ILE A 11 -8.51 -32.74 -1.78
N LEU A 12 -8.96 -32.56 -3.02
CA LEU A 12 -8.47 -31.50 -3.91
C LEU A 12 -9.01 -30.11 -3.55
N SER A 13 -10.17 -30.01 -2.90
CA SER A 13 -10.62 -28.73 -2.30
C SER A 13 -9.80 -28.35 -1.07
N ASP A 14 -9.39 -29.33 -0.26
CA ASP A 14 -8.70 -29.09 1.01
C ASP A 14 -7.19 -28.79 0.85
N LYS A 15 -6.61 -29.15 -0.31
CA LYS A 15 -5.19 -28.85 -0.65
C LYS A 15 -4.96 -27.59 -1.45
N THR A 16 -5.98 -26.76 -1.61
CA THR A 16 -5.83 -25.43 -2.22
C THR A 16 -6.46 -24.35 -1.37
N ILE A 17 -6.11 -24.29 -0.08
CA ILE A 17 -6.05 -23.00 0.61
C ILE A 17 -4.79 -22.27 0.13
N CYS A 18 -4.69 -22.08 -1.20
CA CYS A 18 -3.97 -20.95 -1.70
C CYS A 18 -4.91 -19.79 -1.38
N ALA A 19 -4.75 -19.18 -0.20
CA ALA A 19 -5.44 -17.94 0.09
C ALA A 19 -5.25 -17.08 -1.15
N THR A 20 -6.32 -16.80 -1.89
CA THR A 20 -6.26 -15.90 -3.03
C THR A 20 -5.55 -14.65 -2.50
N LEU A 21 -4.41 -14.31 -3.12
CA LEU A 21 -3.50 -13.27 -2.60
C LEU A 21 -4.26 -11.99 -2.24
N HIS A 22 -5.36 -11.74 -2.95
CA HIS A 22 -6.28 -10.64 -2.75
C HIS A 22 -7.71 -11.14 -2.52
N SER A 23 -8.47 -10.37 -1.75
CA SER A 23 -9.89 -10.60 -1.52
C SER A 23 -10.75 -9.90 -2.57
N ASP A 24 -11.97 -10.39 -2.76
CA ASP A 24 -13.00 -9.71 -3.54
C ASP A 24 -13.73 -8.61 -2.76
N LYS A 25 -13.61 -8.62 -1.42
CA LYS A 25 -14.30 -7.69 -0.52
C LYS A 25 -13.30 -6.93 0.35
N ASN A 26 -13.66 -5.72 0.77
CA ASN A 26 -12.83 -4.94 1.70
C ASN A 26 -12.95 -5.50 3.13
N VAL A 27 -12.11 -5.02 4.06
CA VAL A 27 -12.08 -5.52 5.44
C VAL A 27 -13.36 -5.20 6.23
N GLN A 28 -14.06 -4.13 5.86
CA GLN A 28 -15.34 -3.72 6.46
C GLN A 28 -16.45 -4.72 6.10
N ASP A 29 -16.60 -5.02 4.81
CA ASP A 29 -17.58 -5.96 4.25
C ASP A 29 -17.33 -7.41 4.74
N ARG A 30 -16.12 -7.69 5.24
CA ARG A 30 -15.69 -8.99 5.78
C ARG A 30 -15.84 -9.09 7.31
N GLY A 31 -16.24 -8.01 7.98
CA GLY A 31 -16.36 -8.00 9.45
C GLY A 31 -15.02 -8.13 10.18
N LEU A 32 -13.91 -7.72 9.57
CA LEU A 32 -12.57 -7.78 10.18
C LEU A 32 -12.23 -6.54 11.03
N VAL A 33 -13.05 -5.49 10.95
CA VAL A 33 -12.92 -4.29 11.79
C VAL A 33 -13.68 -4.53 13.09
N VAL A 34 -12.98 -5.07 14.09
CA VAL A 34 -13.52 -5.45 15.41
C VAL A 34 -12.76 -4.77 16.53
N VAL A 35 -13.38 -4.67 17.71
CA VAL A 35 -12.77 -4.04 18.91
C VAL A 35 -11.61 -4.87 19.47
N ASP A 36 -11.72 -6.21 19.42
CA ASP A 36 -10.71 -7.13 19.96
C ASP A 36 -10.21 -8.11 18.86
N PRO A 37 -9.26 -7.69 18.01
CA PRO A 37 -8.74 -8.52 16.94
C PRO A 37 -7.75 -9.56 17.45
N LYS A 38 -7.84 -10.79 16.93
CA LYS A 38 -6.89 -11.86 17.30
C LYS A 38 -5.64 -11.77 16.43
N ALA A 39 -4.46 -11.97 17.03
CA ALA A 39 -3.18 -11.94 16.33
C ALA A 39 -3.14 -12.90 15.11
N LYS A 40 -3.72 -14.11 15.27
CA LYS A 40 -3.82 -15.08 14.18
C LYS A 40 -4.59 -14.56 12.96
N ASP A 41 -5.64 -13.76 13.18
CA ASP A 41 -6.50 -13.24 12.12
C ASP A 41 -5.77 -12.10 11.40
N ILE A 42 -4.99 -11.27 12.14
CA ILE A 42 -4.11 -10.26 11.54
C ILE A 42 -3.05 -10.91 10.66
N ILE A 43 -2.33 -11.91 11.17
CA ILE A 43 -1.27 -12.60 10.42
C ILE A 43 -1.84 -13.30 9.18
N LEU A 44 -3.05 -13.86 9.28
CA LEU A 44 -3.71 -14.49 8.14
C LEU A 44 -4.14 -13.46 7.09
N GLU A 45 -4.64 -12.30 7.50
CA GLU A 45 -5.40 -11.41 6.61
C GLU A 45 -4.65 -10.14 6.17
N HIS A 46 -3.52 -9.79 6.77
CA HIS A 46 -2.87 -8.49 6.53
C HIS A 46 -2.45 -8.23 5.08
N ARG A 47 -2.25 -9.28 4.26
CA ARG A 47 -1.92 -9.17 2.83
C ARG A 47 -3.14 -9.23 1.92
N SER A 48 -4.29 -9.67 2.43
CA SER A 48 -5.50 -9.95 1.64
C SER A 48 -6.36 -8.71 1.44
N TYR A 49 -5.79 -7.71 0.75
CA TYR A 49 -6.52 -6.49 0.38
C TYR A 49 -7.50 -6.74 -0.78
N CYS A 50 -8.48 -5.85 -0.96
CA CYS A 50 -9.43 -5.94 -2.05
C CYS A 50 -8.85 -5.41 -3.37
N SER A 51 -8.49 -6.30 -4.30
CA SER A 51 -7.88 -5.91 -5.58
C SER A 51 -8.84 -5.09 -6.47
N LYS A 52 -10.13 -5.42 -6.45
CA LYS A 52 -11.18 -4.73 -7.22
C LYS A 52 -11.37 -3.27 -6.78
N LYS A 53 -11.22 -2.99 -5.49
CA LYS A 53 -11.45 -1.66 -4.88
C LYS A 53 -10.16 -0.89 -4.60
N MET A 54 -9.03 -1.26 -5.21
CA MET A 54 -7.74 -0.57 -5.01
C MET A 54 -7.79 0.91 -5.40
N LYS A 55 -8.59 1.24 -6.42
CA LYS A 55 -8.71 2.61 -6.93
C LYS A 55 -9.75 3.48 -6.23
N GLU A 56 -10.59 2.87 -5.40
CA GLU A 56 -11.72 3.52 -4.77
C GLU A 56 -11.33 4.24 -3.47
N ARG A 57 -11.78 5.47 -3.33
CA ARG A 57 -11.63 6.25 -2.09
C ARG A 57 -12.87 6.09 -1.22
N HIS A 58 -12.62 5.78 0.04
CA HIS A 58 -13.67 5.63 1.06
C HIS A 58 -13.60 6.73 2.13
N ILE A 59 -12.64 7.66 2.01
CA ILE A 59 -12.44 8.80 2.89
C ILE A 59 -12.70 10.06 2.08
N SER A 60 -13.62 10.90 2.56
CA SER A 60 -13.80 12.28 2.10
C SER A 60 -12.75 13.19 2.76
N GLY A 61 -12.14 14.07 1.98
CA GLY A 61 -11.08 14.98 2.43
C GLY A 61 -9.69 14.63 1.91
N ASP A 62 -8.71 15.47 2.23
CA ASP A 62 -7.33 15.29 1.79
C ASP A 62 -6.61 14.19 2.59
N VAL A 63 -5.83 13.38 1.89
CA VAL A 63 -5.07 12.26 2.47
C VAL A 63 -3.62 12.39 2.01
N LEU A 64 -2.74 12.70 2.95
CA LEU A 64 -1.30 12.82 2.76
C LEU A 64 -0.61 11.48 3.09
N GLY A 65 0.21 10.97 2.18
CA GLY A 65 1.07 9.81 2.41
C GLY A 65 2.54 10.19 2.48
N TYR A 66 3.27 9.75 3.50
CA TYR A 66 4.73 9.90 3.57
C TYR A 66 5.43 8.68 3.00
N ILE A 67 6.51 8.89 2.25
CA ILE A 67 7.39 7.83 1.74
C ILE A 67 8.84 8.12 2.11
N THR A 68 9.60 7.07 2.40
CA THR A 68 10.96 7.18 2.96
C THR A 68 11.93 6.26 2.22
N PRO A 69 13.20 6.65 2.00
CA PRO A 69 14.17 5.81 1.28
C PRO A 69 14.49 4.51 1.99
N TRP A 70 14.57 4.55 3.33
CA TRP A 70 14.92 3.39 4.16
C TRP A 70 13.79 2.36 4.29
N ASN A 71 12.59 2.65 3.75
CA ASN A 71 11.50 1.70 3.66
C ASN A 71 10.98 1.67 2.22
N SER A 72 11.66 0.90 1.37
CA SER A 72 11.37 0.81 -0.05
C SER A 72 9.95 0.34 -0.36
N HIS A 73 9.32 -0.41 0.56
CA HIS A 73 7.96 -0.89 0.38
C HIS A 73 6.93 0.26 0.29
N GLY A 74 7.23 1.42 0.88
CA GLY A 74 6.37 2.61 0.77
C GLY A 74 6.15 3.07 -0.67
N TYR A 75 7.14 2.88 -1.55
CA TYR A 75 7.02 3.22 -2.96
C TYR A 75 6.07 2.26 -3.71
N ASP A 76 6.07 0.98 -3.35
CA ASP A 76 5.16 -0.01 -3.93
C ASP A 76 3.72 0.29 -3.50
N ILE A 77 3.51 0.58 -2.22
CA ILE A 77 2.20 1.00 -1.67
C ILE A 77 1.70 2.26 -2.38
N ALA A 78 2.57 3.24 -2.63
CA ALA A 78 2.21 4.45 -3.35
C ALA A 78 1.82 4.20 -4.82
N LYS A 79 2.43 3.21 -5.49
CA LYS A 79 2.04 2.80 -6.85
C LYS A 79 0.70 2.04 -6.85
N ILE A 80 0.57 1.06 -5.96
CA ILE A 80 -0.59 0.16 -5.85
C ILE A 80 -1.85 0.92 -5.41
N PHE A 81 -1.73 1.75 -4.37
CA PHE A 81 -2.86 2.45 -3.75
C PHE A 81 -2.85 3.96 -4.01
N GLY A 82 -2.06 4.43 -4.99
CA GLY A 82 -1.84 5.86 -5.25
C GLY A 82 -3.13 6.66 -5.30
N SER A 83 -4.11 6.24 -6.08
CA SER A 83 -5.44 6.87 -6.17
C SER A 83 -6.15 7.16 -4.83
N LYS A 84 -5.78 6.49 -3.73
CA LYS A 84 -6.36 6.73 -2.40
C LYS A 84 -5.82 7.98 -1.70
N PHE A 85 -4.65 8.47 -2.10
CA PHE A 85 -4.01 9.65 -1.53
C PHE A 85 -4.26 10.89 -2.41
N THR A 86 -4.46 12.07 -1.80
CA THR A 86 -4.42 13.34 -2.55
C THR A 86 -3.00 13.85 -2.71
N LEU A 87 -2.16 13.69 -1.70
CA LEU A 87 -0.76 14.12 -1.72
C LEU A 87 0.17 12.99 -1.30
N ILE A 88 1.39 13.01 -1.84
CA ILE A 88 2.49 12.13 -1.40
C ILE A 88 3.70 13.01 -1.12
N SER A 89 4.33 12.83 0.05
CA SER A 89 5.50 13.59 0.49
C SER A 89 6.70 12.67 0.72
N PRO A 90 7.71 12.70 -0.16
CA PRO A 90 8.97 12.00 0.06
C PRO A 90 9.84 12.70 1.11
N VAL A 91 10.36 11.93 2.07
CA VAL A 91 11.12 12.45 3.22
C VAL A 91 12.63 12.36 2.97
N TRP A 92 13.13 13.16 2.02
CA TRP A 92 14.54 13.10 1.57
C TRP A 92 15.27 14.42 1.75
N LEU A 93 14.59 15.55 1.53
CA LEU A 93 15.23 16.84 1.56
C LEU A 93 15.48 17.33 2.98
N GLN A 94 16.56 18.11 3.08
CA GLN A 94 16.98 18.75 4.32
C GLN A 94 17.48 20.15 3.98
N VAL A 95 17.07 21.14 4.75
CA VAL A 95 17.61 22.51 4.65
C VAL A 95 18.72 22.68 5.66
N LYS A 96 19.94 22.94 5.18
CA LYS A 96 21.12 23.21 6.01
C LYS A 96 21.56 24.67 5.88
N ARG A 97 21.65 25.38 7.00
CA ARG A 97 22.23 26.72 7.03
C ARG A 97 23.76 26.63 6.89
N ARG A 98 24.31 27.42 5.96
CA ARG A 98 25.76 27.49 5.67
C ARG A 98 26.39 28.84 6.02
N GLY A 99 25.58 29.81 6.48
CA GLY A 99 26.04 31.14 6.86
C GLY A 99 24.88 32.08 7.17
N LYS A 100 25.17 33.37 7.35
CA LYS A 100 24.12 34.42 7.39
C LYS A 100 23.41 34.42 6.03
N GLU A 101 22.09 34.24 6.06
CA GLU A 101 21.22 34.22 4.85
C GLU A 101 21.64 33.23 3.76
N ARG A 102 22.40 32.18 4.12
CA ARG A 102 22.83 31.12 3.20
C ARG A 102 22.25 29.78 3.63
N PHE A 103 21.39 29.23 2.79
CA PHE A 103 20.76 27.93 2.98
C PHE A 103 21.10 27.02 1.80
N GLN A 104 21.24 25.73 2.09
CA GLN A 104 21.52 24.69 1.10
C GLN A 104 20.54 23.54 1.30
N PHE A 105 19.92 23.09 0.22
CA PHE A 105 19.18 21.84 0.21
C PHE A 105 20.15 20.67 0.06
N THR A 106 20.00 19.65 0.90
CA THR A 106 20.73 18.37 0.84
C THR A 106 19.75 17.20 0.78
N GLY A 107 20.25 15.98 0.52
CA GLY A 107 19.40 14.78 0.41
C GLY A 107 18.84 14.50 -0.99
N LEU A 108 19.22 15.30 -1.98
CA LEU A 108 18.84 15.08 -3.39
C LEU A 108 19.39 13.77 -3.99
N HIS A 109 20.40 13.16 -3.38
CA HIS A 109 20.93 11.86 -3.84
C HIS A 109 19.99 10.70 -3.52
N ASP A 110 19.13 10.87 -2.50
CA ASP A 110 18.06 9.91 -2.19
C ASP A 110 16.84 10.11 -3.10
N ALA A 111 16.87 11.14 -3.98
CA ALA A 111 15.80 11.43 -4.91
C ALA A 111 15.86 10.59 -6.17
N ASP A 112 15.10 9.49 -6.19
CA ASP A 112 14.88 8.70 -7.39
C ASP A 112 13.86 9.39 -8.33
N LYS A 113 14.39 10.02 -9.38
CA LYS A 113 13.61 10.72 -10.41
C LYS A 113 12.62 9.80 -11.14
N ALA A 114 12.99 8.54 -11.39
CA ALA A 114 12.13 7.60 -12.09
C ALA A 114 10.92 7.24 -11.22
N ILE A 115 11.14 7.06 -9.92
CA ILE A 115 10.08 6.78 -8.97
C ILE A 115 9.13 7.97 -8.80
N ILE A 116 9.67 9.20 -8.69
CA ILE A 116 8.84 10.42 -8.64
C ILE A 116 7.96 10.51 -9.90
N LEU A 117 8.54 10.34 -11.09
CA LEU A 117 7.80 10.43 -12.34
C LEU A 117 6.69 9.38 -12.43
N THR A 118 6.98 8.15 -12.01
CA THR A 118 6.00 7.04 -12.00
C THR A 118 4.80 7.35 -11.11
N MET A 119 4.98 8.06 -9.99
CA MET A 119 3.87 8.45 -9.11
C MET A 119 3.06 9.62 -9.64
N LEU A 120 3.72 10.59 -10.29
CA LEU A 120 3.09 11.83 -10.74
C LEU A 120 2.27 11.65 -12.01
N VAL A 121 2.74 10.85 -12.98
CA VAL A 121 2.09 10.62 -14.28
C VAL A 121 0.62 10.20 -14.16
N PRO A 122 0.24 9.24 -13.28
CA PRO A 122 -1.15 8.80 -13.21
C PRO A 122 -2.07 9.68 -12.35
N THR A 123 -1.58 10.68 -11.61
CA THR A 123 -2.36 11.24 -10.49
C THR A 123 -2.44 12.76 -10.36
N ASN A 124 -1.77 13.56 -11.22
CA ASN A 124 -1.74 15.04 -11.13
C ASN A 124 -1.50 15.55 -9.68
N LYS A 125 -0.70 14.83 -8.89
CA LYS A 125 -0.52 15.12 -7.46
C LYS A 125 0.50 16.19 -7.21
N LEU A 126 0.25 16.97 -6.16
CA LEU A 126 1.25 17.87 -5.61
C LEU A 126 2.26 17.05 -4.79
N LEU A 127 3.52 17.06 -5.24
CA LEU A 127 4.65 16.55 -4.47
C LEU A 127 5.04 17.64 -3.48
N LEU A 128 4.71 17.46 -2.19
CA LEU A 128 5.24 18.31 -1.15
C LEU A 128 6.60 17.77 -0.74
N VAL A 129 7.63 18.50 -1.13
CA VAL A 129 8.99 18.23 -0.68
C VAL A 129 9.22 19.11 0.56
N GLN A 130 9.34 18.48 1.73
CA GLN A 130 9.63 19.16 3.00
C GLN A 130 11.12 19.44 3.14
#